data_AF-A0AAV8SGH9-F1
#
_entry.id   AF-A0AAV8SGH9-F1
#
_cell.length_a   1.000
_cell.length_b   1.000
_cell.length_c   1.000
_cell.angle_alpha   90.00
_cell.angle_beta   90.00
_cell.angle_gamma   90.00
#
_symmetry.space_group_name_H-M   'P 1'
#
loop_
_entity.id
_entity.type
_entity.pdbx_description
1 polymer ?
#
loop_
_entity_poly.entity_id
_entity_poly.type
_entity_poly.pdbx_seq_one_letter_code
_entity_poly.pdbx_strand_id
1 'polypeptide(L)'
;MVNEYGRWDWPQFRSYVDATVAMQIVAMKPPAPHNNADGYMWRWSKKGNFNIADTFGALSQASNNPADDKWNWAWKFIGPQRIRHFIWLVLKERLLTNGERQRRGFTEIDICSLCGSSRESIIHAIRDCHWARTVWLKVLPHTMVNRFFTSSMSDWMIDNLSNAFRIDYVDWDWPTCFGILCWKIWKAHNSVVFEGVSTGSEAIVVQGQGWAKQVKDSSMKPGRRAAAFPMQVYWQPPTLGWIKLNVDGAVNPLNGVAAAGGVLRSTNGSWLAGFAHNLGICSVTNAKLWGLLDGL
;
A
#
# COMPACT_ATOMS: atom_id res chain seq x y z
N MET A 1 -20.51 -13.81 52.72
CA MET A 1 -19.15 -13.92 52.16
C MET A 1 -18.05 -13.64 53.20
N VAL A 2 -18.32 -12.83 54.22
CA VAL A 2 -17.48 -12.71 55.43
C VAL A 2 -18.32 -13.19 56.62
N ASN A 3 -17.73 -13.95 57.54
CA ASN A 3 -18.40 -14.46 58.74
C ASN A 3 -18.52 -13.38 59.83
N GLU A 4 -19.20 -13.72 60.93
CA GLU A 4 -19.42 -12.82 62.08
C GLU A 4 -18.12 -12.31 62.75
N TYR A 5 -16.98 -12.97 62.50
CA TYR A 5 -15.66 -12.59 63.02
C TYR A 5 -14.84 -11.75 62.02
N GLY A 6 -15.44 -11.30 60.91
CA GLY A 6 -14.75 -10.51 59.89
C GLY A 6 -13.77 -11.33 59.04
N ARG A 7 -13.89 -12.67 59.03
CA ARG A 7 -13.05 -13.56 58.21
C ARG A 7 -13.82 -14.07 57.00
N TRP A 8 -13.12 -14.43 55.93
CA TRP A 8 -13.74 -15.06 54.76
C TRP A 8 -14.55 -16.30 55.14
N ASP A 9 -15.76 -16.42 54.59
CA ASP A 9 -16.62 -17.60 54.71
C ASP A 9 -16.22 -18.65 53.66
N TRP A 10 -15.23 -19.48 54.01
CA TRP A 10 -14.59 -20.41 53.08
C TRP A 10 -15.47 -21.54 52.54
N PRO A 11 -16.34 -22.18 53.36
CA PRO A 11 -17.30 -23.14 52.85
C PRO A 11 -18.18 -22.54 51.73
N GLN A 12 -18.58 -21.28 51.89
CA GLN A 12 -19.36 -20.56 50.89
C GLN A 12 -18.52 -20.21 49.65
N PHE A 13 -17.26 -19.77 49.77
CA PHE A 13 -16.43 -19.44 48.60
C PHE A 13 -16.08 -20.65 47.74
N ARG A 14 -15.74 -21.79 48.35
CA ARG A 14 -15.36 -23.01 47.62
C ARG A 14 -16.49 -23.59 46.78
N SER A 15 -17.75 -23.22 47.04
CA SER A 15 -18.87 -23.62 46.19
C SER A 15 -19.05 -22.76 44.94
N TYR A 16 -18.42 -21.57 44.87
CA TYR A 16 -18.59 -20.62 43.77
C TYR A 16 -17.38 -20.48 42.85
N VAL A 17 -16.18 -20.83 43.31
CA VAL A 17 -14.94 -20.67 42.55
C VAL A 17 -14.06 -21.92 42.64
N ASP A 18 -13.22 -22.13 41.62
CA ASP A 18 -12.28 -23.24 41.62
C ASP A 18 -11.20 -23.11 42.71
N ALA A 19 -10.49 -24.21 42.97
CA ALA A 19 -9.49 -24.28 44.04
C ALA A 19 -8.32 -23.30 43.85
N THR A 20 -7.95 -22.97 42.60
CA THR A 20 -6.85 -22.05 42.30
C THR A 20 -7.25 -20.61 42.60
N VAL A 21 -8.45 -20.20 42.18
CA VAL A 21 -9.03 -18.90 42.50
C VAL A 21 -9.28 -18.77 44.01
N ALA A 22 -9.78 -19.83 44.65
CA ALA A 22 -9.96 -19.86 46.10
C ALA A 22 -8.64 -19.60 46.85
N MET A 23 -7.53 -20.22 46.43
CA MET A 23 -6.21 -19.97 47.02
C MET A 23 -5.72 -18.53 46.85
N GLN A 24 -6.04 -17.88 45.73
CA GLN A 24 -5.71 -16.46 45.53
C GLN A 24 -6.52 -15.54 46.44
N ILE A 25 -7.81 -15.83 46.63
CA ILE A 25 -8.68 -15.07 47.53
C ILE A 25 -8.24 -15.23 49.00
N VAL A 26 -7.77 -16.43 49.40
CA VAL A 26 -7.19 -16.67 50.75
C VAL A 26 -6.00 -15.77 51.05
N ALA A 27 -5.21 -15.42 50.03
CA ALA A 27 -4.08 -14.52 50.20
C ALA A 27 -4.48 -13.03 50.37
N MET A 28 -5.76 -12.69 50.19
CA MET A 28 -6.29 -11.33 50.33
C MET A 28 -6.98 -11.15 51.68
N LYS A 29 -6.86 -9.96 52.27
CA LYS A 29 -7.61 -9.63 53.50
C LYS A 29 -9.11 -9.49 53.18
N PRO A 30 -10.02 -10.02 54.02
CA PRO A 30 -11.45 -9.76 53.90
C PRO A 30 -11.76 -8.26 53.90
N PRO A 31 -12.79 -7.82 53.17
CA PRO A 31 -13.23 -6.43 53.22
C PRO A 31 -13.67 -6.08 54.65
N ALA A 32 -13.17 -4.96 55.16
CA ALA A 32 -13.53 -4.44 56.47
C ALA A 32 -14.50 -3.24 56.34
N PRO A 33 -15.24 -2.86 57.40
CA PRO A 33 -16.23 -1.78 57.33
C PRO A 33 -15.66 -0.40 56.97
N HIS A 34 -14.34 -0.21 57.11
CA HIS A 34 -13.62 1.00 56.75
C HIS A 34 -13.02 0.97 55.34
N ASN A 35 -13.23 -0.11 54.59
CA ASN A 35 -12.85 -0.17 53.18
C ASN A 35 -13.79 0.72 52.37
N ASN A 36 -13.24 1.39 51.36
CA ASN A 36 -14.05 2.13 50.39
C ASN A 36 -14.98 1.18 49.63
N ALA A 37 -16.03 1.74 49.03
CA ALA A 37 -16.93 1.00 48.15
C ALA A 37 -16.17 0.33 46.99
N ASP A 38 -16.67 -0.83 46.55
CA ASP A 38 -16.10 -1.55 45.41
C ASP A 38 -16.10 -0.70 44.14
N GLY A 39 -15.05 -0.83 43.32
CA GLY A 39 -14.88 -0.09 42.08
C GLY A 39 -14.28 -0.95 40.98
N TYR A 40 -14.60 -0.61 39.73
CA TYR A 40 -13.98 -1.26 38.58
C TYR A 40 -12.53 -0.80 38.44
N MET A 41 -11.62 -1.78 38.28
CA MET A 41 -10.22 -1.50 37.98
C MET A 41 -9.84 -2.08 36.62
N TRP A 42 -9.11 -1.28 35.87
CA TRP A 42 -8.48 -1.71 34.64
C TRP A 42 -7.32 -2.67 34.92
N ARG A 43 -7.45 -3.92 34.50
CA ARG A 43 -6.50 -5.01 34.78
C ARG A 43 -5.04 -4.67 34.47
N TRP A 44 -4.79 -3.87 33.42
CA TRP A 44 -3.44 -3.52 32.97
C TRP A 44 -2.89 -2.23 33.59
N SER A 45 -3.68 -1.55 34.44
CA SER A 45 -3.27 -0.31 35.09
C SER A 45 -2.94 -0.54 36.55
N LYS A 46 -1.73 -0.15 36.97
CA LYS A 46 -1.31 -0.19 38.38
C LYS A 46 -2.15 0.73 39.28
N LYS A 47 -2.80 1.73 38.70
CA LYS A 47 -3.68 2.69 39.40
C LYS A 47 -5.16 2.39 39.20
N GLY A 48 -5.52 1.29 38.52
CA GLY A 48 -6.89 0.91 38.22
C GLY A 48 -7.60 1.76 37.16
N ASN A 49 -7.05 2.90 36.75
CA ASN A 49 -7.66 3.75 35.73
C ASN A 49 -7.44 3.21 34.32
N PHE A 50 -8.47 3.33 33.47
CA PHE A 50 -8.34 3.02 32.05
C PHE A 50 -7.35 3.96 31.36
N ASN A 51 -6.47 3.39 30.54
CA ASN A 51 -5.50 4.12 29.72
C ASN A 51 -5.34 3.40 28.38
N ILE A 52 -5.51 4.13 27.28
CA ILE A 52 -5.34 3.60 25.93
C ILE A 52 -3.91 3.09 25.73
N ALA A 53 -2.90 3.77 26.27
CA ALA A 53 -1.50 3.36 26.12
C ALA A 53 -1.20 2.04 26.81
N ASP A 54 -1.64 1.85 28.06
CA ASP A 54 -1.44 0.60 28.81
C ASP A 54 -2.20 -0.57 28.17
N THR A 55 -3.43 -0.29 27.71
CA THR A 55 -4.26 -1.25 26.97
C THR A 55 -3.60 -1.69 25.67
N PHE A 56 -3.19 -0.71 24.86
CA PHE A 56 -2.51 -0.97 23.61
C PHE A 56 -1.20 -1.71 23.84
N GLY A 57 -0.41 -1.33 24.85
CA GLY A 57 0.82 -2.03 25.22
C GLY A 57 0.59 -3.49 25.59
N ALA A 58 -0.41 -3.77 26.44
CA ALA A 58 -0.75 -5.13 26.86
C ALA A 58 -1.27 -6.00 25.70
N LEU A 59 -2.15 -5.46 24.86
CA LEU A 59 -2.65 -6.16 23.66
C LEU A 59 -1.54 -6.34 22.62
N SER A 60 -0.68 -5.32 22.47
CA SER A 60 0.46 -5.39 21.56
C SER A 60 1.46 -6.44 22.01
N GLN A 61 1.77 -6.57 23.31
CA GLN A 61 2.67 -7.62 23.82
C GLN A 61 2.14 -9.04 23.56
N ALA A 62 0.82 -9.24 23.52
CA ALA A 62 0.23 -10.52 23.12
C ALA A 62 0.34 -10.79 21.60
N SER A 63 0.52 -9.74 20.80
CA SER A 63 0.67 -9.81 19.33
C SER A 63 2.10 -9.58 18.82
N ASN A 64 3.00 -9.13 19.68
CA ASN A 64 4.34 -8.73 19.32
C ASN A 64 5.18 -9.99 19.20
N ASN A 65 5.31 -10.47 17.97
CA ASN A 65 6.53 -11.11 17.57
C ASN A 65 7.53 -9.98 17.27
N PRO A 66 8.48 -9.64 18.18
CA PRO A 66 9.42 -8.52 17.99
C PRO A 66 10.39 -8.70 16.81
N ALA A 67 10.19 -9.73 15.97
CA ALA A 67 11.05 -10.11 14.85
C ALA A 67 10.46 -9.82 13.45
N ASP A 68 9.21 -9.39 13.31
CA ASP A 68 8.66 -9.09 11.98
C ASP A 68 8.96 -7.65 11.55
N ASP A 69 10.23 -7.35 11.29
CA ASP A 69 10.70 -6.07 10.74
C ASP A 69 10.49 -5.95 9.22
N LYS A 70 9.84 -6.94 8.59
CA LYS A 70 9.68 -7.01 7.12
C LYS A 70 8.92 -5.80 6.59
N TRP A 71 7.97 -5.27 7.37
CA TRP A 71 7.20 -4.07 7.01
C TRP A 71 8.08 -2.84 6.73
N ASN A 72 9.28 -2.75 7.31
CA ASN A 72 10.21 -1.64 7.06
C ASN A 72 10.63 -1.55 5.59
N TRP A 73 10.64 -2.66 4.85
CA TRP A 73 10.94 -2.66 3.42
C TRP A 73 9.92 -1.88 2.61
N ALA A 74 8.65 -1.87 3.03
CA ALA A 74 7.62 -1.06 2.40
C ALA A 74 7.92 0.45 2.49
N TRP A 75 8.53 0.89 3.59
CA TRP A 75 8.87 2.30 3.80
C TRP A 75 10.23 2.71 3.22
N LYS A 76 11.14 1.75 3.03
CA LYS A 76 12.39 1.96 2.29
C LYS A 76 12.17 2.14 0.78
N PHE A 77 11.05 1.64 0.25
CA PHE A 77 10.71 1.80 -1.17
C PHE A 77 10.65 3.28 -1.59
N ILE A 78 11.30 3.62 -2.71
CA ILE A 78 11.29 4.96 -3.29
C ILE A 78 10.20 5.00 -4.37
N GLY A 79 9.16 5.79 -4.16
CA GLY A 79 8.06 5.94 -5.11
C GLY A 79 6.75 6.41 -4.46
N PRO A 80 5.63 6.32 -5.19
CA PRO A 80 4.32 6.77 -4.72
C PRO A 80 3.87 6.09 -3.42
N GLN A 81 3.25 6.84 -2.50
CA GLN A 81 2.76 6.32 -1.21
C GLN A 81 1.77 5.16 -1.37
N ARG A 82 0.94 5.18 -2.41
CA ARG A 82 -0.01 4.09 -2.71
C ARG A 82 0.70 2.75 -2.93
N ILE A 83 1.90 2.76 -3.52
CA ILE A 83 2.68 1.55 -3.76
C ILE A 83 3.34 1.06 -2.46
N ARG A 84 3.80 1.98 -1.59
CA ARG A 84 4.29 1.61 -0.25
C ARG A 84 3.21 0.90 0.57
N HIS A 85 2.01 1.47 0.60
CA HIS A 85 0.88 0.84 1.31
C HIS A 85 0.54 -0.53 0.70
N PHE A 86 0.53 -0.63 -0.63
CA PHE A 86 0.35 -1.92 -1.30
C PHE A 86 1.40 -2.96 -0.92
N ILE A 87 2.70 -2.61 -0.95
CA ILE A 87 3.80 -3.50 -0.55
C ILE A 87 3.60 -3.95 0.91
N TRP A 88 3.21 -3.04 1.79
CA TRP A 88 2.89 -3.37 3.18
C TRP A 88 1.76 -4.39 3.29
N LEU A 89 0.68 -4.25 2.51
CA LEU A 89 -0.40 -5.23 2.46
C LEU A 89 0.05 -6.59 1.91
N VAL A 90 0.93 -6.62 0.91
CA VAL A 90 1.54 -7.86 0.41
C VAL A 90 2.33 -8.56 1.52
N LEU A 91 3.20 -7.81 2.21
CA LEU A 91 4.06 -8.35 3.29
C LEU A 91 3.26 -8.82 4.51
N LYS A 92 2.07 -8.28 4.73
CA LYS A 92 1.14 -8.72 5.78
C LYS A 92 0.14 -9.78 5.31
N GLU A 93 0.24 -10.21 4.05
CA GLU A 93 -0.66 -11.17 3.41
C GLU A 93 -2.14 -10.75 3.45
N ARG A 94 -2.41 -9.47 3.23
CA ARG A 94 -3.76 -8.85 3.38
C ARG A 94 -4.41 -8.39 2.08
N LEU A 95 -3.88 -8.78 0.92
CA LEU A 95 -4.56 -8.49 -0.34
C LEU A 95 -5.77 -9.40 -0.54
N LEU A 96 -6.86 -8.83 -1.08
CA LEU A 96 -8.13 -9.51 -1.26
C LEU A 96 -8.16 -10.30 -2.58
N THR A 97 -7.39 -11.38 -2.64
CA THR A 97 -7.39 -12.33 -3.78
C THR A 97 -8.71 -13.11 -3.86
N ASN A 98 -9.01 -13.77 -4.97
CA ASN A 98 -10.17 -14.66 -5.08
C ASN A 98 -10.15 -15.76 -4.00
N GLY A 99 -8.97 -16.29 -3.62
CA GLY A 99 -8.84 -17.19 -2.47
C GLY A 99 -9.29 -16.57 -1.14
N GLU A 100 -8.93 -15.32 -0.87
CA GLU A 100 -9.38 -14.59 0.32
C GLU A 100 -10.85 -14.17 0.22
N ARG A 101 -11.34 -13.83 -0.97
CA ARG A 101 -12.75 -13.54 -1.22
C ARG A 101 -13.61 -14.75 -0.95
N GLN A 102 -13.21 -15.94 -1.41
CA GLN A 102 -13.93 -17.18 -1.15
C GLN A 102 -13.94 -17.48 0.34
N ARG A 103 -12.78 -17.39 1.01
CA ARG A 103 -12.67 -17.59 2.46
C ARG A 103 -13.59 -16.66 3.28
N ARG A 104 -13.90 -15.47 2.75
CA ARG A 104 -14.77 -14.47 3.38
C ARG A 104 -16.21 -14.49 2.87
N GLY A 105 -16.57 -15.39 1.95
CA GLY A 105 -17.92 -15.51 1.40
C GLY A 105 -18.30 -14.45 0.34
N PHE A 106 -17.33 -13.78 -0.30
CA PHE A 106 -17.58 -12.81 -1.38
C PHE A 106 -17.63 -13.41 -2.79
N THR A 107 -17.28 -14.68 -2.94
CA THR A 107 -17.28 -15.42 -4.21
C THR A 107 -17.27 -16.91 -3.91
N GLU A 108 -17.79 -17.73 -4.82
CA GLU A 108 -17.65 -19.19 -4.76
C GLU A 108 -16.36 -19.66 -5.44
N ILE A 109 -15.84 -18.86 -6.36
CA ILE A 109 -14.68 -19.18 -7.21
C ILE A 109 -13.42 -18.58 -6.58
N ASP A 110 -12.47 -19.45 -6.20
CA ASP A 110 -11.14 -19.07 -5.72
C ASP A 110 -10.05 -19.12 -6.80
N ILE A 111 -10.42 -19.47 -8.03
CA ILE A 111 -9.50 -19.62 -9.16
C ILE A 111 -9.06 -18.24 -9.67
N CYS A 112 -7.81 -18.14 -10.10
CA CYS A 112 -7.25 -16.95 -10.71
C CYS A 112 -7.96 -16.57 -12.01
N SER A 113 -8.50 -15.35 -12.07
CA SER A 113 -9.25 -14.87 -13.26
C SER A 113 -8.36 -14.61 -14.48
N LEU A 114 -7.03 -14.55 -14.32
CA LEU A 114 -6.08 -14.36 -15.42
C LEU A 114 -5.64 -15.66 -16.08
N CYS A 115 -5.44 -16.74 -15.32
CA CYS A 115 -4.93 -18.02 -15.85
C CYS A 115 -5.95 -19.16 -15.83
N GLY A 116 -6.98 -19.08 -14.99
CA GLY A 116 -8.01 -20.13 -14.87
C GLY A 116 -7.54 -21.46 -14.29
N SER A 117 -6.28 -21.59 -13.82
CA SER A 117 -5.70 -22.91 -13.51
C SER A 117 -5.53 -23.24 -12.03
N SER A 118 -5.43 -22.25 -11.14
CA SER A 118 -5.09 -22.51 -9.74
C SER A 118 -5.79 -21.55 -8.78
N ARG A 119 -5.95 -22.01 -7.53
CA ARG A 119 -6.38 -21.18 -6.40
C ARG A 119 -5.50 -19.94 -6.29
N GLU A 120 -6.13 -18.79 -6.23
CA GLU A 120 -5.48 -17.50 -6.25
C GLU A 120 -4.99 -17.09 -4.85
N SER A 121 -3.70 -17.31 -4.63
CA SER A 121 -2.94 -16.68 -3.56
C SER A 121 -2.34 -15.36 -4.02
N ILE A 122 -1.82 -14.56 -3.07
CA ILE A 122 -1.18 -13.28 -3.42
C ILE A 122 0.02 -13.54 -4.33
N ILE A 123 0.86 -14.51 -3.99
CA ILE A 123 2.07 -14.85 -4.76
C ILE A 123 1.71 -15.36 -6.16
N HIS A 124 0.61 -16.10 -6.27
CA HIS A 124 0.09 -16.47 -7.57
C HIS A 124 -0.33 -15.26 -8.39
N ALA A 125 -1.20 -14.40 -7.84
CA ALA A 125 -1.75 -13.24 -8.55
C ALA A 125 -0.66 -12.30 -9.07
N ILE A 126 0.43 -12.09 -8.30
CA ILE A 126 1.47 -11.12 -8.65
C ILE A 126 2.76 -11.73 -9.24
N ARG A 127 2.95 -13.06 -9.18
CA ARG A 127 4.19 -13.73 -9.61
C ARG A 127 3.97 -15.03 -10.38
N ASP A 128 3.29 -16.00 -9.79
CA ASP A 128 3.28 -17.39 -10.31
C ASP A 128 2.21 -17.64 -11.38
N CYS A 129 1.20 -16.77 -11.47
CA CYS A 129 0.22 -16.77 -12.55
C CYS A 129 0.92 -16.76 -13.91
N HIS A 130 0.50 -17.66 -14.81
CA HIS A 130 1.11 -17.78 -16.15
C HIS A 130 1.20 -16.42 -16.86
N TRP A 131 0.13 -15.63 -16.79
CA TRP A 131 0.11 -14.28 -17.34
C TRP A 131 1.11 -13.35 -16.63
N ALA A 132 1.18 -13.35 -15.30
CA ALA A 132 2.12 -12.51 -14.54
C ALA A 132 3.59 -12.87 -14.86
N ARG A 133 3.88 -14.16 -15.04
CA ARG A 133 5.21 -14.64 -15.49
C ARG A 133 5.60 -14.03 -16.83
N THR A 134 4.66 -13.80 -17.76
CA THR A 134 4.99 -13.15 -19.04
C THR A 134 5.48 -11.72 -18.88
N VAL A 135 5.04 -11.00 -17.83
CA VAL A 135 5.57 -9.67 -17.49
C VAL A 135 6.98 -9.81 -16.94
N TRP A 136 7.18 -10.70 -15.97
CA TRP A 136 8.47 -10.88 -15.31
C TRP A 136 9.58 -11.37 -16.25
N LEU A 137 9.28 -12.33 -17.12
CA LEU A 137 10.26 -12.89 -18.07
C LEU A 137 10.77 -11.88 -19.10
N LYS A 138 10.06 -10.75 -19.31
CA LYS A 138 10.50 -9.66 -20.20
C LYS A 138 11.47 -8.69 -19.52
N VAL A 139 11.52 -8.68 -18.20
CA VAL A 139 12.31 -7.71 -17.42
C VAL A 139 13.47 -8.39 -16.69
N LEU A 140 13.34 -9.67 -16.35
CA LEU A 140 14.35 -10.41 -15.61
C LEU A 140 15.53 -10.83 -16.48
N PRO A 141 16.77 -10.64 -16.00
CA PRO A 141 17.93 -11.33 -16.54
C PRO A 141 17.78 -12.85 -16.40
N HIS A 142 18.26 -13.62 -17.39
CA HIS A 142 18.20 -15.09 -17.38
C HIS A 142 18.78 -15.73 -16.11
N THR A 143 19.84 -15.14 -15.55
CA THR A 143 20.51 -15.60 -14.32
C THR A 143 19.61 -15.53 -13.08
N MET A 144 18.56 -14.71 -13.10
CA MET A 144 17.68 -14.48 -11.95
C MET A 144 16.39 -15.32 -12.01
N VAL A 145 16.02 -15.83 -13.18
CA VAL A 145 14.72 -16.47 -13.42
C VAL A 145 14.45 -17.60 -12.43
N ASN A 146 15.42 -18.48 -12.17
CA ASN A 146 15.21 -19.62 -11.28
C ASN A 146 14.89 -19.15 -9.84
N ARG A 147 15.78 -18.36 -9.24
CA ARG A 147 15.59 -17.83 -7.87
C ARG A 147 14.31 -17.01 -7.75
N PHE A 148 13.98 -16.20 -8.75
CA PHE A 148 12.81 -15.34 -8.73
C PHE A 148 11.50 -16.12 -8.55
N PHE A 149 11.37 -17.28 -9.19
CA PHE A 149 10.14 -18.09 -9.17
C PHE A 149 10.13 -19.21 -8.12
N THR A 150 11.24 -19.44 -7.39
CA THR A 150 11.32 -20.50 -6.37
C THR A 150 11.31 -19.96 -4.93
N SER A 151 11.66 -18.69 -4.72
CA SER A 151 11.64 -18.07 -3.38
C SER A 151 10.25 -18.05 -2.74
N SER A 152 10.21 -18.03 -1.40
CA SER A 152 8.97 -17.76 -0.64
C SER A 152 8.47 -16.33 -0.92
N MET A 153 7.20 -16.02 -0.62
CA MET A 153 6.65 -14.65 -0.80
C MET A 153 7.51 -13.60 -0.09
N SER A 154 7.83 -13.86 1.17
CA SER A 154 8.60 -12.95 2.02
C SER A 154 9.99 -12.71 1.45
N ASP A 155 10.72 -13.79 1.14
CA ASP A 155 12.10 -13.68 0.64
C ASP A 155 12.11 -13.03 -0.74
N TRP A 156 11.14 -13.37 -1.59
CA TRP A 156 10.96 -12.76 -2.90
C TRP A 156 10.75 -11.25 -2.82
N MET A 157 9.88 -10.77 -1.92
CA MET A 157 9.67 -9.34 -1.73
C MET A 157 10.93 -8.64 -1.19
N ILE A 158 11.60 -9.23 -0.20
CA ILE A 158 12.77 -8.63 0.45
C ILE A 158 13.98 -8.60 -0.50
N ASP A 159 14.26 -9.70 -1.19
CA ASP A 159 15.38 -9.82 -2.14
C ASP A 159 15.28 -8.74 -3.23
N ASN A 160 14.07 -8.52 -3.76
CA ASN A 160 13.86 -7.54 -4.83
C ASN A 160 13.81 -6.09 -4.33
N LEU A 161 13.28 -5.83 -3.13
CA LEU A 161 13.25 -4.49 -2.54
C LEU A 161 14.59 -4.04 -1.93
N SER A 162 15.48 -4.98 -1.61
CA SER A 162 16.78 -4.70 -1.00
C SER A 162 17.87 -4.27 -1.97
N ASN A 163 17.56 -4.20 -3.27
CA ASN A 163 18.55 -3.97 -4.32
C ASN A 163 19.67 -5.01 -4.31
N ALA A 164 19.35 -6.25 -3.91
CA ALA A 164 20.31 -7.36 -3.98
C ALA A 164 20.83 -7.61 -5.41
N PHE A 165 20.15 -7.04 -6.42
CA PHE A 165 20.47 -7.19 -7.83
C PHE A 165 20.44 -5.83 -8.52
N ARG A 166 21.58 -5.40 -9.05
CA ARG A 166 21.66 -4.26 -9.95
C ARG A 166 21.58 -4.74 -11.39
N ILE A 167 20.75 -4.05 -12.17
CA ILE A 167 20.72 -4.19 -13.63
C ILE A 167 21.40 -2.92 -14.17
N ASP A 168 22.67 -3.02 -14.53
CA ASP A 168 23.50 -1.83 -14.83
C ASP A 168 23.19 -1.19 -16.20
N TYR A 169 22.44 -1.87 -17.07
CA TYR A 169 22.14 -1.41 -18.43
C TYR A 169 20.78 -0.72 -18.59
N VAL A 170 20.11 -0.35 -17.50
CA VAL A 170 18.78 0.29 -17.53
C VAL A 170 18.78 1.63 -16.83
N ASP A 171 17.92 2.54 -17.30
CA ASP A 171 17.81 3.90 -16.77
C ASP A 171 16.78 4.03 -15.64
N TRP A 172 16.57 2.97 -14.88
CA TRP A 172 15.67 2.92 -13.73
C TRP A 172 16.25 2.03 -12.62
N ASP A 173 15.82 2.24 -11.38
CA ASP A 173 16.27 1.44 -10.22
C ASP A 173 15.41 0.17 -10.05
N TRP A 174 16.06 -0.98 -9.83
CA TRP A 174 15.38 -2.29 -9.77
C TRP A 174 14.32 -2.38 -8.66
N PRO A 175 14.62 -2.10 -7.38
CA PRO A 175 13.61 -2.07 -6.32
C PRO A 175 12.37 -1.22 -6.66
N THR A 176 12.61 -0.05 -7.26
CA THR A 176 11.56 0.87 -7.68
C THR A 176 10.70 0.27 -8.79
N CYS A 177 11.33 -0.25 -9.84
CA CYS A 177 10.66 -0.89 -10.97
C CYS A 177 9.88 -2.14 -10.53
N PHE A 178 10.49 -2.99 -9.70
CA PHE A 178 9.86 -4.17 -9.12
C PHE A 178 8.57 -3.83 -8.37
N GLY A 179 8.62 -2.87 -7.43
CA GLY A 179 7.43 -2.48 -6.68
C GLY A 179 6.32 -1.90 -7.56
N ILE A 180 6.69 -1.13 -8.61
CA ILE A 180 5.74 -0.61 -9.60
C ILE A 180 5.12 -1.74 -10.44
N LEU A 181 5.91 -2.73 -10.87
CA LEU A 181 5.42 -3.86 -11.65
C LEU A 181 4.50 -4.75 -10.82
N CYS A 182 4.83 -5.05 -9.55
CA CYS A 182 3.94 -5.76 -8.64
C CYS A 182 2.58 -5.04 -8.52
N TRP A 183 2.59 -3.72 -8.34
CA TRP A 183 1.37 -2.91 -8.29
C TRP A 183 0.57 -2.95 -9.60
N LYS A 184 1.25 -2.82 -10.75
CA LYS A 184 0.58 -2.85 -12.07
C LYS A 184 -0.01 -4.22 -12.40
N ILE A 185 0.70 -5.30 -12.09
CA ILE A 185 0.21 -6.67 -12.22
C ILE A 185 -1.04 -6.87 -11.37
N TRP A 186 -1.01 -6.43 -10.10
CA TRP A 186 -2.19 -6.46 -9.23
C TRP A 186 -3.36 -5.62 -9.77
N LYS A 187 -3.09 -4.44 -10.31
CA LYS A 187 -4.12 -3.58 -10.91
C LYS A 187 -4.74 -4.22 -12.16
N ALA A 188 -3.94 -4.78 -13.04
CA ALA A 188 -4.42 -5.46 -14.24
C ALA A 188 -5.23 -6.72 -13.89
N HIS A 189 -4.79 -7.47 -12.87
CA HIS A 189 -5.57 -8.56 -12.29
C HIS A 189 -6.96 -8.08 -11.85
N ASN A 190 -7.02 -7.02 -11.06
CA ASN A 190 -8.29 -6.48 -10.57
C ASN A 190 -9.17 -5.90 -11.68
N SER A 191 -8.59 -5.29 -12.71
CA SER A 191 -9.38 -4.84 -13.88
C SER A 191 -10.03 -6.02 -14.61
N VAL A 192 -9.39 -7.19 -14.68
CA VAL A 192 -10.07 -8.38 -15.22
C VAL A 192 -11.20 -8.84 -14.30
N VAL A 193 -10.95 -8.89 -12.98
CA VAL A 193 -11.93 -9.36 -11.99
C VAL A 193 -13.16 -8.47 -11.88
N PHE A 194 -12.99 -7.15 -11.91
CA PHE A 194 -14.06 -6.19 -11.60
C PHE A 194 -14.59 -5.43 -12.83
N GLU A 195 -13.78 -5.30 -13.87
CA GLU A 195 -14.11 -4.49 -15.06
C GLU A 195 -14.17 -5.35 -16.34
N GLY A 196 -13.71 -6.60 -16.30
CA GLY A 196 -13.58 -7.47 -17.49
C GLY A 196 -12.52 -7.01 -18.48
N VAL A 197 -11.64 -6.08 -18.09
CA VAL A 197 -10.64 -5.47 -18.99
C VAL A 197 -9.27 -6.11 -18.78
N SER A 198 -8.72 -6.70 -19.85
CA SER A 198 -7.36 -7.24 -19.85
C SER A 198 -6.35 -6.20 -20.37
N THR A 199 -5.19 -6.11 -19.73
CA THR A 199 -4.05 -5.32 -20.21
C THR A 199 -2.97 -6.25 -20.72
N GLY A 200 -2.37 -5.96 -21.88
CA GLY A 200 -1.27 -6.76 -22.41
C GLY A 200 -0.01 -6.64 -21.54
N SER A 201 0.76 -7.74 -21.43
CA SER A 201 1.98 -7.76 -20.61
C SER A 201 3.03 -6.74 -21.08
N GLU A 202 3.10 -6.47 -22.39
CA GLU A 202 4.00 -5.46 -22.96
C GLU A 202 3.69 -4.05 -22.44
N ALA A 203 2.42 -3.67 -22.42
CA ALA A 203 2.00 -2.37 -21.93
C ALA A 203 2.34 -2.19 -20.44
N ILE A 204 2.22 -3.25 -19.64
CA ILE A 204 2.60 -3.22 -18.22
C ILE A 204 4.10 -3.01 -18.05
N VAL A 205 4.93 -3.70 -18.83
CA VAL A 205 6.39 -3.55 -18.80
C VAL A 205 6.79 -2.13 -19.18
N VAL A 206 6.35 -1.64 -20.34
CA VAL A 206 6.70 -0.31 -20.85
C VAL A 206 6.26 0.79 -19.88
N GLN A 207 5.01 0.73 -19.40
CA GLN A 207 4.52 1.72 -18.44
C GLN A 207 5.21 1.60 -17.07
N GLY A 208 5.55 0.38 -16.64
CA GLY A 208 6.23 0.14 -15.36
C GLY A 208 7.64 0.71 -15.36
N GLN A 209 8.43 0.39 -16.39
CA GLN A 209 9.78 0.91 -16.58
C GLN A 209 9.79 2.43 -16.78
N GLY A 210 8.88 2.96 -17.59
CA GLY A 210 8.72 4.40 -17.80
C GLY A 210 8.41 5.15 -16.50
N TRP A 211 7.53 4.59 -15.66
CA TRP A 211 7.21 5.19 -14.37
C TRP A 211 8.39 5.07 -13.38
N ALA A 212 9.11 3.95 -13.37
CA ALA A 212 10.30 3.78 -12.53
C ALA A 212 11.40 4.80 -12.89
N LYS A 213 11.60 5.07 -14.18
CA LYS A 213 12.49 6.12 -14.66
C LYS A 213 12.04 7.50 -14.17
N GLN A 214 10.76 7.85 -14.32
CA GLN A 214 10.24 9.14 -13.82
C GLN A 214 10.46 9.31 -12.31
N VAL A 215 10.28 8.24 -11.52
CA VAL A 215 10.55 8.27 -10.07
C VAL A 215 12.02 8.52 -9.80
N LYS A 216 12.93 7.85 -10.52
CA LYS A 216 14.38 8.06 -10.42
C LYS A 216 14.74 9.51 -10.74
N ASP A 217 14.28 10.02 -11.89
CA ASP A 217 14.55 11.39 -12.36
C ASP A 217 14.04 12.44 -11.36
N SER A 218 12.87 12.21 -10.76
CA SER A 218 12.28 13.11 -9.75
C SER A 218 12.96 13.02 -8.38
N SER A 219 13.62 11.90 -8.08
CA SER A 219 14.30 11.65 -6.79
C SER A 219 15.75 12.11 -6.80
N MET A 220 16.32 12.42 -7.97
CA MET A 220 17.63 13.04 -8.07
C MET A 220 17.57 14.40 -7.37
N LYS A 221 18.23 14.51 -6.20
CA LYS A 221 18.47 15.82 -5.58
C LYS A 221 19.12 16.70 -6.64
N PRO A 222 18.68 17.96 -6.84
CA PRO A 222 19.41 18.86 -7.71
C PRO A 222 20.85 18.87 -7.19
N GLY A 223 21.79 18.42 -8.02
CA GLY A 223 23.21 18.55 -7.71
C GLY A 223 23.49 20.01 -7.33
N ARG A 224 24.53 20.27 -6.52
CA ARG A 224 25.04 21.63 -6.29
C ARG A 224 24.90 22.38 -7.61
N ARG A 225 24.03 23.39 -7.67
CA ARG A 225 23.77 24.14 -8.90
C ARG A 225 25.14 24.56 -9.42
N ALA A 226 25.63 23.88 -10.47
CA ALA A 226 26.59 24.52 -11.35
C ALA A 226 25.93 25.85 -11.70
N ALA A 227 26.68 26.95 -11.57
CA ALA A 227 26.18 28.30 -11.79
C ALA A 227 25.17 28.26 -12.95
N ALA A 228 23.90 28.53 -12.64
CA ALA A 228 22.82 28.27 -13.57
C ALA A 228 23.07 29.13 -14.80
N PHE A 229 23.58 28.52 -15.87
CA PHE A 229 23.56 29.18 -17.17
C PHE A 229 22.09 29.44 -17.49
N PRO A 230 21.72 30.63 -17.96
CA PRO A 230 20.37 30.90 -18.43
C PRO A 230 20.07 29.90 -19.56
N MET A 231 19.39 28.81 -19.22
CA MET A 231 18.94 27.84 -20.21
C MET A 231 17.64 28.40 -20.74
N GLN A 232 17.63 28.78 -22.01
CA GLN A 232 16.44 29.28 -22.66
C GLN A 232 15.45 28.11 -22.80
N VAL A 233 14.46 28.04 -21.91
CA VAL A 233 13.37 27.09 -21.99
C VAL A 233 12.40 27.61 -23.05
N TYR A 234 12.48 27.08 -24.26
CA TYR A 234 11.50 27.33 -25.31
C TYR A 234 10.70 26.05 -25.59
N TRP A 235 9.46 26.24 -26.02
CA TRP A 235 8.60 25.14 -26.42
C TRP A 235 9.19 24.45 -27.66
N GLN A 236 9.33 23.13 -27.62
CA GLN A 236 9.75 22.33 -28.77
C GLN A 236 8.59 21.46 -29.26
N PRO A 237 8.44 21.23 -30.58
CA PRO A 237 7.46 20.29 -31.10
C PRO A 237 7.76 18.83 -30.70
N PRO A 238 6.78 17.91 -30.76
CA PRO A 238 7.00 16.48 -30.48
C PRO A 238 7.78 15.79 -31.61
N THR A 239 8.36 14.62 -31.32
CA THR A 239 9.01 13.76 -32.33
C THR A 239 8.00 13.17 -33.31
N LEU A 240 8.48 12.75 -34.49
CA LEU A 240 7.63 12.15 -35.52
C LEU A 240 6.78 10.98 -34.96
N GLY A 241 5.49 10.96 -35.29
CA GLY A 241 4.53 9.95 -34.80
C GLY A 241 3.83 10.32 -33.48
N TRP A 242 4.16 11.47 -32.89
CA TRP A 242 3.53 11.95 -31.65
C TRP A 242 2.75 13.24 -31.85
N ILE A 243 1.64 13.39 -31.12
CA ILE A 243 0.91 14.64 -30.93
C ILE A 243 1.28 15.21 -29.56
N LYS A 244 1.51 16.52 -29.48
CA LYS A 244 1.80 17.20 -28.21
C LYS A 244 0.55 17.89 -27.69
N LEU A 245 0.07 17.44 -26.53
CA LEU A 245 -0.97 18.09 -25.76
C LEU A 245 -0.33 19.11 -24.79
N ASN A 246 -0.72 20.38 -24.90
CA ASN A 246 -0.40 21.41 -23.91
C ASN A 246 -1.69 21.82 -23.20
N VAL A 247 -1.71 21.78 -21.87
CA VAL A 247 -2.89 22.12 -21.06
C VAL A 247 -2.58 23.22 -20.08
N ASP A 248 -3.60 23.99 -19.72
CA ASP A 248 -3.54 24.93 -18.62
C ASP A 248 -4.88 24.96 -17.86
N GLY A 249 -4.82 25.40 -16.61
CA GLY A 249 -5.97 25.57 -15.74
C GLY A 249 -5.89 26.91 -15.04
N ALA A 250 -6.95 27.70 -15.15
CA ALA A 250 -7.06 29.04 -14.58
C ALA A 250 -8.18 29.08 -13.54
N VAL A 251 -7.98 29.88 -12.49
CA VAL A 251 -8.97 30.13 -11.44
C VAL A 251 -9.02 31.62 -11.15
N ASN A 252 -10.21 32.19 -11.13
CA ASN A 252 -10.43 33.55 -10.70
C ASN A 252 -10.27 33.63 -9.17
N PRO A 253 -9.30 34.42 -8.66
CA PRO A 253 -9.01 34.46 -7.23
C PRO A 253 -10.12 35.10 -6.38
N LEU A 254 -11.02 35.88 -6.99
CA LEU A 254 -12.08 36.60 -6.27
C LEU A 254 -13.32 35.72 -5.99
N ASN A 255 -13.70 34.86 -6.94
CA ASN A 255 -14.92 34.06 -6.84
C ASN A 255 -14.69 32.55 -6.99
N GLY A 256 -13.45 32.11 -7.19
CA GLY A 256 -13.08 30.70 -7.28
C GLY A 256 -13.52 30.00 -8.57
N VAL A 257 -14.13 30.72 -9.53
CA VAL A 257 -14.55 30.15 -10.80
C VAL A 257 -13.33 29.71 -11.59
N ALA A 258 -13.35 28.49 -12.07
CA ALA A 258 -12.23 27.79 -12.68
C ALA A 258 -12.59 27.32 -14.09
N ALA A 259 -11.58 27.32 -14.95
CA ALA A 259 -11.66 26.74 -16.28
C ALA A 259 -10.36 26.00 -16.59
N ALA A 260 -10.47 25.00 -17.45
CA ALA A 260 -9.33 24.31 -18.03
C ALA A 260 -9.38 24.41 -19.55
N GLY A 261 -8.24 24.21 -20.19
CA GLY A 261 -8.19 24.11 -21.64
C GLY A 261 -6.89 23.48 -22.10
N GLY A 262 -6.88 23.11 -23.37
CA GLY A 262 -5.69 22.54 -23.98
C GLY A 262 -5.64 22.71 -25.47
N VAL A 263 -4.44 22.55 -26.01
CA VAL A 263 -4.14 22.62 -27.43
C VAL A 263 -3.34 21.39 -27.82
N LEU A 264 -3.77 20.72 -28.88
CA LEU A 264 -3.07 19.62 -29.51
C LEU A 264 -2.29 20.16 -30.71
N ARG A 265 -1.01 19.80 -30.79
CA ARG A 265 -0.10 20.22 -31.85
C ARG A 265 0.59 19.03 -32.51
N SER A 266 0.78 19.14 -33.82
CA SER A 266 1.51 18.18 -34.63
C SER A 266 3.02 18.28 -34.43
N THR A 267 3.75 17.40 -35.13
CA THR A 267 5.21 17.26 -35.12
C THR A 267 5.98 18.46 -35.70
N ASN A 268 5.33 19.28 -36.52
CA ASN A 268 5.85 20.58 -36.97
C ASN A 268 5.37 21.75 -36.08
N GLY A 269 4.64 21.45 -35.00
CA GLY A 269 4.06 22.43 -34.10
C GLY A 269 2.81 23.16 -34.62
N SER A 270 2.26 22.74 -35.76
CA SER A 270 0.98 23.26 -36.24
C SER A 270 -0.15 22.91 -35.26
N TRP A 271 -1.11 23.83 -35.14
CA TRP A 271 -2.35 23.58 -34.40
C TRP A 271 -3.15 22.46 -35.07
N LEU A 272 -3.62 21.51 -34.27
CA LEU A 272 -4.49 20.43 -34.73
C LEU A 272 -5.90 20.58 -34.18
N ALA A 273 -6.01 20.80 -32.87
CA ALA A 273 -7.27 20.95 -32.16
C ALA A 273 -7.05 21.69 -30.83
N GLY A 274 -8.14 22.16 -30.21
CA GLY A 274 -8.11 22.68 -28.85
C GLY A 274 -9.47 22.54 -28.18
N PHE A 275 -9.48 22.66 -26.85
CA PHE A 275 -10.68 22.56 -26.03
C PHE A 275 -10.63 23.56 -24.88
N ALA A 276 -11.80 23.84 -24.33
CA ALA A 276 -11.99 24.59 -23.11
C ALA A 276 -13.14 23.97 -22.31
N HIS A 277 -13.00 23.96 -20.98
CA HIS A 277 -13.95 23.36 -20.05
C HIS A 277 -14.17 24.32 -18.89
N ASN A 278 -15.41 24.74 -18.67
CA ASN A 278 -15.83 25.47 -17.47
C ASN A 278 -16.08 24.47 -16.34
N LEU A 279 -15.31 24.57 -15.25
CA LEU A 279 -15.31 23.60 -14.15
C LEU A 279 -16.13 24.06 -12.94
N GLY A 280 -16.75 25.25 -12.99
CA GLY A 280 -17.37 25.85 -11.82
C GLY A 280 -16.32 26.25 -10.78
N ILE A 281 -16.51 25.89 -9.51
CA ILE A 281 -15.59 26.30 -8.43
C ILE A 281 -14.65 25.15 -8.09
N CYS A 282 -13.34 25.31 -8.33
CA CYS A 282 -12.33 24.34 -7.90
C CYS A 282 -10.95 24.97 -7.68
N SER A 283 -10.03 24.20 -7.08
CA SER A 283 -8.63 24.63 -6.92
C SER A 283 -7.90 24.70 -8.27
N VAL A 284 -6.82 25.50 -8.34
CA VAL A 284 -5.98 25.58 -9.53
C VAL A 284 -5.34 24.23 -9.90
N THR A 285 -5.03 23.41 -8.89
CA THR A 285 -4.53 22.06 -9.11
C THR A 285 -5.58 21.17 -9.77
N ASN A 286 -6.83 21.24 -9.31
CA ASN A 286 -7.92 20.50 -9.94
C ASN A 286 -8.19 20.98 -11.37
N ALA A 287 -8.16 22.29 -11.61
CA ALA A 287 -8.32 22.85 -12.95
C ALA A 287 -7.27 22.30 -13.93
N LYS A 288 -6.00 22.23 -13.51
CA LYS A 288 -4.92 21.65 -14.33
C LYS A 288 -5.10 20.15 -14.57
N LEU A 289 -5.57 19.41 -13.57
CA LEU A 289 -5.82 17.97 -13.69
C LEU A 289 -7.00 17.67 -14.63
N TRP A 290 -8.06 18.47 -14.60
CA TRP A 290 -9.16 18.38 -15.56
C TRP A 290 -8.70 18.68 -16.98
N GLY A 291 -7.84 19.70 -17.16
CA GLY A 291 -7.22 19.96 -18.46
C GLY A 291 -6.45 18.76 -19.00
N LEU A 292 -5.69 18.05 -18.15
CA LEU A 292 -5.02 16.80 -18.56
C LEU A 292 -6.02 15.70 -18.92
N LEU A 293 -7.08 15.53 -18.12
CA LEU A 293 -8.08 14.48 -18.32
C LEU A 293 -8.86 14.68 -19.62
N ASP A 294 -9.29 15.90 -19.91
CA ASP A 294 -10.09 16.20 -21.11
C ASP A 294 -9.27 16.12 -22.41
N GLY A 295 -7.96 16.32 -22.32
CA GLY A 295 -7.07 16.30 -23.47
C GLY A 295 -6.47 14.94 -23.83
N LEU A 296 -6.56 13.95 -22.94
CA LEU A 296 -6.06 12.58 -23.12
C LEU A 296 -7.14 11.64 -23.67
#